data_AF-A0AAW1DJL8-F1
#
_entry.id   AF-A0AAW1DJL8-F1
#
_cell.length_a   1.000
_cell.length_b   1.000
_cell.length_c   1.000
_cell.angle_alpha   90.00
_cell.angle_beta   90.00
_cell.angle_gamma   90.00
#
_symmetry.space_group_name_H-M   'P 1'
#
loop_
_entity.id
_entity.type
_entity.pdbx_description
1 polymer ?
#
loop_
_entity_poly.entity_id
_entity_poly.type
_entity_poly.pdbx_seq_one_letter_code
_entity_poly.pdbx_strand_id
1 'polypeptide(L)'
;MFRMPECVIEDKIGDVEAALDLVTIPDDVKEYARVRLGETPETRTQMLEELRELIYQRGDITPVKMDDEYLLRFLRARNFKLEPTYRLLENYCRFREENIDYYENVNPMDLHYIGDLDILSVLPYREQNGRRIMIYKIGNWNPAEIPVDDIFRGTLATLEAGMLEPRAQILGGVAIFDMQGLTMNHVWYITPSVVSKVIQIMATSFPMKISAIHVVHESWIFEKIFSMFKPLIGNRYKDILFFHGDDMKSLHKHIDPKYLPIVYDGIRPDYGYAQWFSSLSSDQRVVKEMEQLGYVTKPYIINENS
;
A
#
# COMPACT_ATOMS: atom_id res chain seq x y z
N MET A 1 -6.34 25.13 -11.42
CA MET A 1 -5.95 24.06 -10.48
C MET A 1 -6.85 22.87 -10.79
N PHE A 2 -6.30 21.70 -11.14
CA PHE A 2 -7.12 20.53 -11.46
C PHE A 2 -7.75 19.98 -10.17
N ARG A 3 -9.06 19.74 -10.17
CA ARG A 3 -9.81 19.23 -9.02
C ARG A 3 -9.47 17.76 -8.79
N MET A 4 -9.21 17.38 -7.55
CA MET A 4 -9.08 15.96 -7.18
C MET A 4 -10.42 15.25 -7.36
N PRO A 5 -10.44 13.95 -7.73
CA PRO A 5 -11.64 13.13 -7.60
C PRO A 5 -12.20 13.22 -6.19
N GLU A 6 -13.52 13.13 -6.07
CA GLU A 6 -14.21 13.21 -4.79
C GLU A 6 -14.87 11.86 -4.51
N CYS A 7 -14.74 11.37 -3.28
CA CYS A 7 -15.32 10.12 -2.83
C CYS A 7 -16.25 10.39 -1.65
N VAL A 8 -17.54 10.17 -1.88
CA VAL A 8 -18.54 10.10 -0.81
C VAL A 8 -18.62 8.65 -0.36
N ILE A 9 -18.52 8.39 0.94
CA ILE A 9 -18.82 7.06 1.46
C ILE A 9 -20.33 6.97 1.68
N GLU A 10 -20.97 6.05 0.96
CA GLU A 10 -22.41 5.79 1.06
C GLU A 10 -22.72 4.65 2.05
N ASP A 11 -21.70 3.91 2.48
CA ASP A 11 -21.84 2.78 3.41
C ASP A 11 -22.23 3.23 4.82
N LYS A 12 -23.06 2.42 5.49
CA LYS A 12 -23.42 2.62 6.89
C LYS A 12 -22.17 2.47 7.76
N ILE A 13 -22.01 3.36 8.74
CA ILE A 13 -20.91 3.29 9.72
C ILE A 13 -21.00 1.95 10.46
N GLY A 14 -19.91 1.18 10.46
CA GLY A 14 -19.82 -0.13 11.11
C GLY A 14 -20.31 -1.33 10.30
N ASP A 15 -20.82 -1.10 9.08
CA ASP A 15 -21.34 -2.16 8.19
C ASP A 15 -20.68 -2.01 6.81
N VAL A 16 -19.35 -2.04 6.79
CA VAL A 16 -18.54 -1.93 5.57
C VAL A 16 -17.89 -3.27 5.29
N GLU A 17 -18.32 -3.93 4.21
CA GLU A 17 -17.66 -5.13 3.71
C GLU A 17 -16.38 -4.75 2.96
N ALA A 18 -15.27 -5.38 3.30
CA ALA A 18 -13.99 -5.15 2.62
C ALA A 18 -14.02 -5.78 1.21
N ALA A 19 -14.20 -4.95 0.18
CA ALA A 19 -14.17 -5.38 -1.22
C ALA A 19 -13.22 -4.52 -2.06
N LEU A 20 -12.67 -5.13 -3.12
CA LEU A 20 -11.88 -4.42 -4.13
C LEU A 20 -12.77 -3.96 -5.29
N ASP A 21 -12.53 -2.74 -5.74
CA ASP A 21 -13.14 -2.23 -6.97
C ASP A 21 -12.29 -2.71 -8.17
N LEU A 22 -12.63 -3.90 -8.69
CA LEU A 22 -11.87 -4.55 -9.75
C LEU A 22 -12.29 -4.13 -11.17
N VAL A 23 -13.48 -3.55 -11.35
CA VAL A 23 -14.11 -3.44 -12.67
C VAL A 23 -14.36 -2.00 -13.10
N THR A 24 -14.87 -1.14 -12.21
CA THR A 24 -15.44 0.14 -12.61
C THR A 24 -14.63 1.31 -12.08
N ILE A 25 -13.90 1.97 -12.97
CA ILE A 25 -13.24 3.24 -12.62
C ILE A 25 -14.28 4.37 -12.69
N PRO A 26 -14.50 5.16 -11.62
CA PRO A 26 -15.38 6.32 -11.66
C PRO A 26 -14.90 7.37 -12.68
N ASP A 27 -15.83 8.11 -13.27
CA ASP A 27 -15.53 9.00 -14.40
C ASP A 27 -14.63 10.18 -14.01
N ASP A 28 -14.74 10.69 -12.79
CA ASP A 28 -13.82 11.71 -12.26
C ASP A 28 -12.38 11.18 -12.10
N VAL A 29 -12.23 9.91 -11.72
CA VAL A 29 -10.93 9.21 -11.66
C VAL A 29 -10.37 8.94 -13.06
N LYS A 30 -11.22 8.57 -14.03
CA LYS A 30 -10.79 8.45 -15.44
C LYS A 30 -10.30 9.78 -15.99
N GLU A 31 -11.02 10.87 -15.70
CA GLU A 31 -10.61 12.21 -16.13
C GLU A 31 -9.31 12.65 -15.43
N TYR A 32 -9.14 12.33 -14.14
CA TYR A 32 -7.86 12.52 -13.45
C TYR A 32 -6.74 11.73 -14.13
N ALA A 33 -6.95 10.46 -14.49
CA ALA A 33 -5.96 9.67 -15.20
C ALA A 33 -5.61 10.28 -16.57
N ARG A 34 -6.63 10.70 -17.34
CA ARG A 34 -6.43 11.35 -18.64
C ARG A 34 -5.58 12.61 -18.53
N VAL A 35 -5.87 13.48 -17.56
CA VAL A 35 -5.18 14.78 -17.43
C VAL A 35 -3.83 14.67 -16.72
N ARG A 36 -3.71 13.85 -15.67
CA ARG A 36 -2.51 13.78 -14.82
C ARG A 36 -1.55 12.68 -15.21
N LEU A 37 -2.04 11.58 -15.75
CA LEU A 37 -1.23 10.44 -16.17
C LEU A 37 -1.04 10.41 -17.70
N GLY A 38 -1.88 11.10 -18.47
CA GLY A 38 -1.91 10.98 -19.93
C GLY A 38 -2.57 9.69 -20.40
N GLU A 39 -3.43 9.09 -19.58
CA GLU A 39 -4.09 7.82 -19.91
C GLU A 39 -5.29 8.06 -20.83
N THR A 40 -5.16 7.63 -22.09
CA THR A 40 -6.20 7.62 -23.12
C THR A 40 -6.25 6.21 -23.72
N PRO A 41 -7.32 5.81 -24.42
CA PRO A 41 -7.36 4.52 -25.11
C PRO A 41 -6.14 4.32 -26.03
N GLU A 42 -5.74 5.36 -26.77
CA GLU A 42 -4.63 5.32 -27.71
C GLU A 42 -3.28 5.19 -26.99
N THR A 43 -3.01 6.04 -25.99
CA THR A 43 -1.76 5.97 -25.22
C THR A 43 -1.65 4.69 -24.41
N ARG A 44 -2.78 4.13 -23.95
CA ARG A 44 -2.83 2.84 -23.27
C ARG A 44 -2.36 1.71 -24.18
N THR A 45 -2.95 1.58 -25.38
CA THR A 45 -2.57 0.54 -26.34
C THR A 45 -1.11 0.69 -26.77
N GLN A 46 -0.72 1.91 -27.19
CA GLN A 46 0.64 2.19 -27.64
C GLN A 46 1.68 1.86 -26.56
N MET A 47 1.49 2.36 -25.33
CA MET A 47 2.52 2.22 -24.30
C MET A 47 2.64 0.81 -23.74
N LEU A 48 1.58 0.01 -23.82
CA LEU A 48 1.63 -1.41 -23.49
C LEU A 48 2.45 -2.20 -24.49
N GLU A 49 2.29 -1.91 -25.79
CA GLU A 49 3.10 -2.53 -26.85
C GLU A 49 4.58 -2.13 -26.72
N GLU A 50 4.86 -0.82 -26.62
CA GLU A 50 6.23 -0.32 -26.46
C GLU A 50 6.92 -0.87 -25.20
N LEU A 51 6.19 -1.02 -24.08
CA LEU A 51 6.76 -1.61 -22.87
C LEU A 51 7.11 -3.08 -23.05
N ARG A 52 6.25 -3.87 -23.73
CA ARG A 52 6.54 -5.28 -24.02
C ARG A 52 7.73 -5.43 -24.94
N GLU A 53 7.81 -4.62 -25.99
CA GLU A 53 8.96 -4.59 -26.89
C GLU A 53 10.24 -4.24 -26.13
N LEU A 54 10.20 -3.24 -25.25
CA LEU A 54 11.37 -2.84 -24.46
C LEU A 54 11.83 -3.95 -23.52
N ILE A 55 10.91 -4.66 -22.86
CA ILE A 55 11.20 -5.84 -22.03
C ILE A 55 11.87 -6.94 -22.87
N TYR A 56 11.33 -7.23 -24.05
CA TYR A 56 11.90 -8.24 -24.94
C TYR A 56 13.29 -7.84 -25.47
N GLN A 57 13.47 -6.58 -25.87
CA GLN A 57 14.72 -6.07 -26.45
C GLN A 57 15.87 -6.06 -25.42
N ARG A 58 15.58 -5.71 -24.17
CA ARG A 58 16.61 -5.69 -23.11
C ARG A 58 16.90 -7.08 -22.56
N GLY A 59 15.86 -7.89 -22.34
CA GLY A 59 15.99 -9.28 -21.89
C GLY A 59 16.71 -9.46 -20.54
N ASP A 60 16.82 -8.39 -19.74
CA ASP A 60 17.53 -8.37 -18.45
C ASP A 60 16.61 -8.64 -17.25
N ILE A 61 15.29 -8.72 -17.47
CA ILE A 61 14.29 -9.02 -16.44
C ILE A 61 13.26 -10.04 -16.90
N THR A 62 12.69 -10.78 -15.95
CA THR A 62 11.58 -11.71 -16.19
C THR A 62 10.37 -11.34 -15.30
N PRO A 63 9.45 -10.50 -15.79
CA PRO A 63 8.24 -10.16 -15.04
C PRO A 63 7.37 -11.39 -14.75
N VAL A 64 6.71 -11.39 -13.58
CA VAL A 64 5.80 -12.49 -13.17
C VAL A 64 4.65 -12.67 -14.17
N LYS A 65 4.14 -11.56 -14.71
CA LYS A 65 3.07 -11.53 -15.71
C LYS A 65 3.39 -10.48 -16.78
N MET A 66 2.76 -10.63 -17.94
CA MET A 66 2.92 -9.75 -19.10
C MET A 66 1.59 -9.31 -19.73
N ASP A 67 0.46 -9.60 -19.08
CA ASP A 67 -0.87 -9.14 -19.52
C ASP A 67 -1.05 -7.62 -19.32
N ASP A 68 -2.04 -7.05 -20.00
CA ASP A 68 -2.30 -5.61 -19.99
C ASP A 68 -2.56 -5.08 -18.57
N GLU A 69 -3.33 -5.82 -17.76
CA GLU A 69 -3.75 -5.39 -16.43
C GLU A 69 -2.55 -5.29 -15.48
N TYR A 70 -1.63 -6.25 -15.58
CA TYR A 70 -0.39 -6.24 -14.81
C TYR A 70 0.54 -5.09 -15.23
N LEU A 71 0.83 -4.95 -16.53
CA LEU A 71 1.75 -3.92 -17.03
C LEU A 71 1.22 -2.49 -16.82
N LEU A 72 -0.11 -2.30 -16.83
CA LEU A 72 -0.73 -1.01 -16.55
C LEU A 72 -0.44 -0.47 -15.17
N ARG A 73 -0.22 -1.34 -14.16
CA ARG A 73 0.16 -0.94 -12.80
C ARG A 73 1.41 -0.05 -12.85
N PHE A 74 2.41 -0.48 -13.62
CA PHE A 74 3.69 0.20 -13.77
C PHE A 74 3.56 1.48 -14.59
N LEU A 75 2.84 1.43 -15.72
CA LEU A 75 2.60 2.60 -16.57
C LEU A 75 1.88 3.70 -15.80
N ARG A 76 0.80 3.36 -15.07
CA ARG A 76 0.06 4.30 -14.23
C ARG A 76 0.92 4.87 -13.13
N ALA A 77 1.75 4.05 -12.46
CA ALA A 77 2.69 4.48 -11.42
C ALA A 77 3.73 5.50 -11.90
N ARG A 78 3.99 5.56 -13.21
CA ARG A 78 4.99 6.42 -13.84
C ARG A 78 4.42 7.37 -14.89
N ASN A 79 3.10 7.60 -14.85
CA ASN A 79 2.37 8.55 -15.71
C ASN A 79 2.66 8.29 -17.20
N PHE A 80 2.63 7.01 -17.61
CA PHE A 80 2.86 6.57 -18.99
C PHE A 80 4.19 7.05 -19.58
N LYS A 81 5.22 7.20 -18.74
CA LYS A 81 6.59 7.45 -19.20
C LYS A 81 7.33 6.13 -19.32
N LEU A 82 7.64 5.71 -20.55
CA LEU A 82 8.19 4.39 -20.86
C LEU A 82 9.45 4.05 -20.05
N GLU A 83 10.52 4.84 -20.17
CA GLU A 83 11.80 4.57 -19.49
C GLU A 83 11.70 4.54 -17.95
N PRO A 84 11.04 5.51 -17.27
CA PRO A 84 10.75 5.40 -15.85
C PRO A 84 9.89 4.19 -15.46
N THR A 85 8.96 3.78 -16.34
CA THR A 85 8.12 2.58 -16.14
C THR A 85 8.98 1.33 -16.16
N TYR A 86 9.87 1.21 -17.15
CA TYR A 86 10.81 0.10 -17.26
C TYR A 86 11.68 -0.03 -16.01
N ARG A 87 12.30 1.07 -15.57
CA ARG A 87 13.14 1.07 -14.36
C ARG A 87 12.37 0.66 -13.11
N LEU A 88 11.10 1.06 -12.99
CA LEU A 88 10.27 0.61 -11.87
C LEU A 88 10.00 -0.90 -11.96
N LEU A 89 9.67 -1.42 -13.15
CA LEU A 89 9.45 -2.84 -13.35
C LEU A 89 10.71 -3.66 -13.06
N GLU A 90 11.88 -3.18 -13.51
CA GLU A 90 13.18 -3.77 -13.20
C GLU A 90 13.46 -3.81 -11.71
N ASN A 91 13.27 -2.68 -11.02
CA ASN A 91 13.43 -2.61 -9.56
C ASN A 91 12.46 -3.53 -8.82
N TYR A 92 11.22 -3.64 -9.30
CA TYR A 92 10.22 -4.54 -8.74
C TYR A 92 10.63 -6.01 -8.90
N CYS A 93 11.06 -6.42 -10.11
CA CYS A 93 11.52 -7.79 -10.36
C CYS A 93 12.73 -8.13 -9.47
N ARG A 94 13.75 -7.27 -9.45
CA ARG A 94 14.93 -7.46 -8.59
C ARG A 94 14.57 -7.51 -7.10
N PHE A 95 13.74 -6.57 -6.62
CA PHE A 95 13.32 -6.57 -5.21
C PHE A 95 12.59 -7.86 -4.85
N ARG A 96 11.73 -8.35 -5.74
CA ARG A 96 11.02 -9.61 -5.56
C ARG A 96 11.96 -10.81 -5.55
N GLU A 97 12.93 -10.87 -6.46
CA GLU A 97 13.96 -11.93 -6.51
C GLU A 97 14.82 -11.94 -5.23
N GLU A 98 15.27 -10.78 -4.77
CA GLU A 98 16.09 -10.63 -3.57
C GLU A 98 15.32 -10.91 -2.27
N ASN A 99 13.98 -10.85 -2.30
CA ASN A 99 13.11 -11.00 -1.14
C ASN A 99 11.98 -12.02 -1.40
N ILE A 100 12.30 -13.11 -2.09
CA ILE A 100 11.31 -14.09 -2.56
C ILE A 100 10.46 -14.69 -1.43
N ASP A 101 11.04 -14.82 -0.24
CA ASP A 101 10.39 -15.29 1.00
C ASP A 101 9.26 -14.38 1.52
N TYR A 102 9.08 -13.20 0.92
CA TYR A 102 7.94 -12.33 1.20
C TYR A 102 6.73 -12.59 0.30
N TYR A 103 6.89 -13.41 -0.73
CA TYR A 103 5.89 -13.68 -1.74
C TYR A 103 5.55 -15.16 -1.85
N GLU A 104 6.56 -16.03 -1.97
CA GLU A 104 6.34 -17.45 -2.18
C GLU A 104 5.88 -18.16 -0.90
N ASN A 105 4.82 -18.96 -1.03
CA ASN A 105 4.24 -19.75 0.06
C ASN A 105 3.74 -18.91 1.25
N VAL A 106 3.59 -17.59 1.07
CA VAL A 106 3.03 -16.70 2.09
C VAL A 106 1.52 -16.73 1.98
N ASN A 107 0.85 -17.16 3.06
CA ASN A 107 -0.59 -16.99 3.21
C ASN A 107 -0.88 -15.74 4.06
N PRO A 108 -1.49 -14.68 3.50
CA PRO A 108 -1.81 -13.49 4.28
C PRO A 108 -2.70 -13.76 5.50
N MET A 109 -3.52 -14.82 5.45
CA MET A 109 -4.36 -15.24 6.57
C MET A 109 -3.56 -15.86 7.74
N ASP A 110 -2.39 -16.45 7.47
CA ASP A 110 -1.53 -16.99 8.53
C ASP A 110 -0.91 -15.83 9.36
N LEU A 111 -0.88 -14.62 8.81
CA LEU A 111 -0.41 -13.38 9.45
C LEU A 111 -1.51 -12.64 10.23
N HIS A 112 -2.66 -13.27 10.50
CA HIS A 112 -3.79 -12.67 11.23
C HIS A 112 -3.39 -12.00 12.56
N TYR A 113 -2.40 -12.54 13.28
CA TYR A 113 -1.91 -11.97 14.54
C TYR A 113 -1.36 -10.55 14.40
N ILE A 114 -0.85 -10.15 13.22
CA ILE A 114 -0.46 -8.77 12.93
C ILE A 114 -1.67 -7.84 13.01
N GLY A 115 -2.82 -8.32 12.53
CA GLY A 115 -4.10 -7.64 12.62
C GLY A 115 -4.72 -7.68 14.00
N ASP A 116 -4.65 -8.82 14.69
CA ASP A 116 -5.21 -8.99 16.03
C ASP A 116 -4.49 -8.12 17.07
N LEU A 117 -3.19 -7.90 16.87
CA LEU A 117 -2.38 -6.97 17.66
C LEU A 117 -2.43 -5.53 17.11
N ASP A 118 -3.20 -5.27 16.06
CA ASP A 118 -3.40 -3.94 15.47
C ASP A 118 -2.07 -3.26 15.09
N ILE A 119 -1.14 -4.02 14.52
CA ILE A 119 0.18 -3.54 14.08
C ILE A 119 0.07 -2.90 12.69
N LEU A 120 -0.69 -3.54 11.80
CA LEU A 120 -0.95 -3.11 10.42
C LEU A 120 -2.45 -3.25 10.16
N SER A 121 -3.05 -2.28 9.49
CA SER A 121 -4.43 -2.38 9.01
C SER A 121 -4.64 -1.61 7.70
N VAL A 122 -5.71 -1.98 6.99
CA VAL A 122 -6.22 -1.23 5.83
C VAL A 122 -7.67 -0.92 6.06
N LEU A 123 -8.01 0.36 5.92
CA LEU A 123 -9.40 0.77 6.03
C LEU A 123 -10.18 0.22 4.82
N PRO A 124 -11.34 -0.43 5.03
CA PRO A 124 -12.10 -1.03 3.95
C PRO A 124 -12.79 -0.01 3.04
N TYR A 125 -12.83 1.25 3.48
CA TYR A 125 -13.33 2.41 2.74
C TYR A 125 -12.18 3.33 2.28
N ARG A 126 -12.54 4.46 1.68
CA ARG A 126 -11.59 5.41 1.07
C ARG A 126 -11.75 6.80 1.65
N GLU A 127 -10.66 7.56 1.74
CA GLU A 127 -10.69 8.97 2.12
C GLU A 127 -11.39 9.85 1.07
N GLN A 128 -11.58 11.14 1.36
CA GLN A 128 -12.34 12.09 0.52
C GLN A 128 -11.93 12.16 -0.95
N ASN A 129 -10.71 11.77 -1.32
CA ASN A 129 -10.25 11.72 -2.71
C ASN A 129 -10.22 10.30 -3.31
N GLY A 130 -10.84 9.32 -2.65
CA GLY A 130 -10.98 7.96 -3.19
C GLY A 130 -9.74 7.08 -3.04
N ARG A 131 -8.86 7.35 -2.06
CA ARG A 131 -7.69 6.51 -1.76
C ARG A 131 -7.92 5.65 -0.53
N ARG A 132 -7.30 4.47 -0.48
CA ARG A 132 -7.24 3.69 0.76
C ARG A 132 -6.22 4.27 1.72
N ILE A 133 -6.49 4.08 3.01
CA ILE A 133 -5.57 4.39 4.10
C ILE A 133 -5.04 3.07 4.66
N MET A 134 -3.72 2.96 4.70
CA MET A 134 -2.99 1.91 5.40
C MET A 134 -2.41 2.49 6.68
N ILE A 135 -2.60 1.80 7.81
CA ILE A 135 -2.19 2.29 9.13
C ILE A 135 -1.18 1.32 9.72
N TYR A 136 -0.10 1.86 10.27
CA TYR A 136 0.91 1.12 11.03
C TYR A 136 0.94 1.66 12.46
N LYS A 137 0.66 0.84 13.47
CA LYS A 137 0.81 1.22 14.88
C LYS A 137 2.06 0.58 15.46
N ILE A 138 3.17 1.32 15.40
CA ILE A 138 4.51 0.75 15.64
C ILE A 138 4.69 0.32 17.09
N GLY A 139 4.06 1.00 18.06
CA GLY A 139 4.17 0.61 19.46
C GLY A 139 3.47 -0.70 19.84
N ASN A 140 2.59 -1.21 18.97
CA ASN A 140 1.95 -2.51 19.15
C ASN A 140 2.83 -3.67 18.68
N TRP A 141 3.87 -3.38 17.88
CA TRP A 141 4.79 -4.40 17.39
C TRP A 141 5.81 -4.76 18.48
N ASN A 142 5.72 -5.96 19.04
CA ASN A 142 6.77 -6.51 19.89
C ASN A 142 7.91 -7.12 19.04
N PRO A 143 9.08 -6.46 18.90
CA PRO A 143 10.13 -6.92 17.99
C PRO A 143 10.85 -8.18 18.47
N ALA A 144 10.69 -8.56 19.75
CA ALA A 144 11.26 -9.77 20.31
C ALA A 144 10.45 -11.03 19.98
N GLU A 145 9.18 -10.87 19.65
CA GLU A 145 8.25 -11.96 19.37
C GLU A 145 7.88 -12.03 17.89
N ILE A 146 7.72 -10.88 17.24
CA ILE A 146 7.28 -10.78 15.86
C ILE A 146 8.44 -10.28 15.00
N PRO A 147 8.97 -11.11 14.08
CA PRO A 147 9.94 -10.68 13.10
C PRO A 147 9.42 -9.51 12.26
N VAL A 148 10.28 -8.51 12.00
CA VAL A 148 9.94 -7.41 11.07
C VAL A 148 9.59 -7.92 9.67
N ASP A 149 10.12 -9.09 9.29
CA ASP A 149 9.82 -9.77 8.03
C ASP A 149 8.35 -10.15 7.90
N ASP A 150 7.65 -10.43 9.00
CA ASP A 150 6.21 -10.72 8.95
C ASP A 150 5.40 -9.45 8.64
N ILE A 151 5.84 -8.31 9.17
CA ILE A 151 5.26 -7.00 8.81
C ILE A 151 5.50 -6.71 7.33
N PHE A 152 6.69 -7.03 6.79
CA PHE A 152 6.96 -6.89 5.35
C PHE A 152 6.08 -7.81 4.50
N ARG A 153 5.92 -9.08 4.88
CA ARG A 153 5.00 -10.02 4.21
C ARG A 153 3.57 -9.48 4.18
N GLY A 154 3.06 -9.04 5.34
CA GLY A 154 1.72 -8.48 5.44
C GLY A 154 1.55 -7.20 4.61
N THR A 155 2.55 -6.31 4.67
CA THR A 155 2.59 -5.08 3.87
C THR A 155 2.54 -5.39 2.38
N LEU A 156 3.41 -6.26 1.88
CA LEU A 156 3.51 -6.57 0.46
C LEU A 156 2.27 -7.29 -0.04
N ALA A 157 1.75 -8.30 0.69
CA ALA A 157 0.49 -8.95 0.34
C ALA A 157 -0.66 -7.94 0.22
N THR A 158 -0.70 -6.97 1.12
CA THR A 158 -1.73 -5.93 1.15
C THR A 158 -1.61 -4.96 -0.01
N LEU A 159 -0.38 -4.54 -0.31
CA LEU A 159 -0.11 -3.66 -1.43
C LEU A 159 -0.42 -4.37 -2.75
N GLU A 160 -0.08 -5.65 -2.90
CA GLU A 160 -0.40 -6.45 -4.10
C GLU A 160 -1.91 -6.59 -4.31
N ALA A 161 -2.66 -6.90 -3.25
CA ALA A 161 -4.12 -6.90 -3.29
C ALA A 161 -4.68 -5.52 -3.67
N GLY A 162 -4.15 -4.44 -3.09
CA GLY A 162 -4.53 -3.07 -3.43
C GLY A 162 -4.22 -2.71 -4.88
N MET A 163 -3.16 -3.27 -5.47
CA MET A 163 -2.80 -3.05 -6.87
C MET A 163 -3.71 -3.76 -7.87
N LEU A 164 -4.65 -4.60 -7.41
CA LEU A 164 -5.73 -5.10 -8.25
C LEU A 164 -6.79 -4.03 -8.53
N GLU A 165 -6.87 -2.96 -7.73
CA GLU A 165 -7.84 -1.88 -7.91
C GLU A 165 -7.31 -0.80 -8.87
N PRO A 166 -7.92 -0.61 -10.05
CA PRO A 166 -7.47 0.43 -10.98
C PRO A 166 -7.49 1.84 -10.35
N ARG A 167 -8.43 2.08 -9.43
CA ARG A 167 -8.51 3.34 -8.67
C ARG A 167 -7.25 3.59 -7.82
N ALA A 168 -6.74 2.57 -7.13
CA ALA A 168 -5.51 2.66 -6.35
C ALA A 168 -4.28 2.84 -7.25
N GLN A 169 -4.25 2.18 -8.42
CA GLN A 169 -3.18 2.37 -9.41
C GLN A 169 -3.09 3.83 -9.91
N ILE A 170 -4.23 4.50 -10.09
CA ILE A 170 -4.32 5.87 -10.59
C ILE A 170 -4.03 6.90 -9.49
N LEU A 171 -4.70 6.77 -8.34
CA LEU A 171 -4.73 7.79 -7.28
C LEU A 171 -3.67 7.58 -6.21
N GLY A 172 -3.14 6.36 -6.10
CA GLY A 172 -2.24 5.96 -5.03
C GLY A 172 -2.96 5.66 -3.72
N GLY A 173 -2.16 5.56 -2.65
CA GLY A 173 -2.61 5.32 -1.28
C GLY A 173 -2.13 6.39 -0.31
N VAL A 174 -2.71 6.36 0.89
CA VAL A 174 -2.28 7.15 2.06
C VAL A 174 -1.78 6.20 3.13
N ALA A 175 -0.67 6.56 3.80
CA ALA A 175 -0.17 5.83 4.95
C ALA A 175 -0.28 6.68 6.22
N ILE A 176 -0.68 6.07 7.33
CA ILE A 176 -0.61 6.64 8.67
C ILE A 176 0.37 5.79 9.48
N PHE A 177 1.42 6.41 10.01
CA PHE A 177 2.32 5.82 10.99
C PHE A 177 1.98 6.39 12.36
N ASP A 178 1.34 5.57 13.17
CA ASP A 178 1.06 5.87 14.56
C ASP A 178 2.22 5.40 15.42
N MET A 179 2.89 6.38 16.02
CA MET A 179 4.09 6.18 16.81
C MET A 179 3.78 6.08 18.31
N GLN A 180 2.49 6.04 18.70
CA GLN A 180 2.11 5.79 20.08
C GLN A 180 2.71 4.46 20.54
N GLY A 181 3.30 4.45 21.73
CA GLY A 181 3.98 3.28 22.29
C GLY A 181 5.36 3.00 21.70
N LEU A 182 5.88 3.83 20.78
CA LEU A 182 7.25 3.69 20.29
C LEU A 182 8.25 3.82 21.44
N THR A 183 9.12 2.82 21.58
CA THR A 183 10.18 2.76 22.59
C THR A 183 11.57 2.64 21.97
N MET A 184 12.61 2.88 22.77
CA MET A 184 14.00 2.63 22.37
C MET A 184 14.27 1.17 21.98
N ASN A 185 13.47 0.20 22.45
CA ASN A 185 13.60 -1.18 22.03
C ASN A 185 13.38 -1.33 20.52
N HIS A 186 12.31 -0.74 19.99
CA HIS A 186 12.01 -0.76 18.55
C HIS A 186 13.15 -0.20 17.70
N VAL A 187 13.80 0.87 18.17
CA VAL A 187 14.92 1.51 17.45
C VAL A 187 16.06 0.52 17.16
N TRP A 188 16.32 -0.44 18.07
CA TRP A 188 17.36 -1.45 17.86
C TRP A 188 17.05 -2.42 16.72
N TYR A 189 15.77 -2.67 16.45
CA TYR A 189 15.33 -3.58 15.39
C TYR A 189 15.14 -2.88 14.04
N ILE A 190 15.01 -1.55 14.04
CA ILE A 190 14.95 -0.75 12.80
C ILE A 190 16.38 -0.51 12.31
N THR A 191 16.93 -1.53 11.66
CA THR A 191 18.30 -1.49 11.11
C THR A 191 18.37 -0.75 9.77
N PRO A 192 19.55 -0.35 9.29
CA PRO A 192 19.71 0.22 7.94
C PRO A 192 19.15 -0.66 6.82
N SER A 193 19.18 -1.99 6.98
CA SER A 193 18.58 -2.93 6.02
C SER A 193 17.05 -2.80 5.99
N VAL A 194 16.41 -2.72 7.16
CA VAL A 194 14.96 -2.48 7.29
C VAL A 194 14.58 -1.14 6.66
N VAL A 195 15.31 -0.07 7.01
CA VAL A 195 15.09 1.27 6.44
C VAL A 195 15.23 1.27 4.91
N SER A 196 16.27 0.61 4.39
CA SER A 196 16.48 0.47 2.94
C SER A 196 15.30 -0.25 2.26
N LYS A 197 14.81 -1.35 2.83
CA LYS A 197 13.63 -2.07 2.29
C LYS A 197 12.38 -1.21 2.29
N VAL A 198 12.10 -0.49 3.39
CA VAL A 198 10.96 0.44 3.45
C VAL A 198 11.07 1.51 2.35
N ILE A 199 12.24 2.12 2.17
CA ILE A 199 12.47 3.09 1.09
C ILE A 199 12.27 2.47 -0.29
N GLN A 200 12.78 1.27 -0.53
CA GLN A 200 12.62 0.58 -1.80
C GLN A 200 11.15 0.35 -2.14
N ILE A 201 10.37 -0.18 -1.20
CA ILE A 201 8.92 -0.37 -1.34
C ILE A 201 8.24 0.97 -1.62
N MET A 202 8.56 2.02 -0.86
CA MET A 202 7.89 3.32 -0.97
C MET A 202 8.27 4.14 -2.20
N ALA A 203 9.47 3.95 -2.76
CA ALA A 203 10.06 4.89 -3.72
C ALA A 203 10.33 4.27 -5.09
N THR A 204 10.97 3.11 -5.12
CA THR A 204 11.68 2.63 -6.31
C THR A 204 11.15 1.33 -6.86
N SER A 205 10.55 0.49 -6.02
CA SER A 205 10.39 -0.93 -6.31
C SER A 205 8.95 -1.42 -6.24
N PHE A 206 7.98 -0.63 -5.78
CA PHE A 206 6.56 -1.03 -5.80
C PHE A 206 5.71 -0.11 -6.71
N PRO A 207 4.79 -0.66 -7.54
CA PRO A 207 4.03 0.12 -8.52
C PRO A 207 2.86 0.93 -7.93
N MET A 208 2.94 1.36 -6.67
CA MET A 208 1.95 2.22 -6.04
C MET A 208 2.50 3.64 -5.85
N LYS A 209 1.66 4.66 -6.10
CA LYS A 209 1.99 6.03 -5.70
C LYS A 209 1.61 6.23 -4.24
N ILE A 210 2.53 6.77 -3.44
CA ILE A 210 2.18 7.31 -2.13
C ILE A 210 1.75 8.75 -2.32
N SER A 211 0.51 9.04 -1.92
CA SER A 211 -0.05 10.38 -2.00
C SER A 211 0.25 11.21 -0.76
N ALA A 212 0.21 10.60 0.42
CA ALA A 212 0.50 11.25 1.68
C ALA A 212 0.94 10.19 2.71
N ILE A 213 1.80 10.62 3.62
CA ILE A 213 2.28 9.89 4.78
C ILE A 213 2.04 10.81 5.97
N HIS A 214 1.21 10.36 6.88
CA HIS A 214 0.92 11.06 8.12
C HIS A 214 1.61 10.33 9.26
N VAL A 215 2.38 11.05 10.06
CA VAL A 215 2.97 10.53 11.28
C VAL A 215 2.25 11.19 12.45
N VAL A 216 1.70 10.39 13.34
CA VAL A 216 0.96 10.83 14.53
C VAL A 216 1.62 10.25 15.78
N HIS A 217 1.44 10.93 16.91
CA HIS A 217 1.99 10.55 18.21
C HIS A 217 3.52 10.36 18.20
N GLU A 218 4.23 11.03 17.27
CA GLU A 218 5.69 10.94 17.23
C GLU A 218 6.34 11.67 18.39
N SER A 219 7.20 10.95 19.11
CA SER A 219 8.01 11.49 20.20
C SER A 219 9.44 11.79 19.72
N TRP A 220 10.28 12.32 20.60
CA TRP A 220 11.71 12.50 20.34
C TRP A 220 12.44 11.19 19.95
N ILE A 221 11.89 10.01 20.30
CA ILE A 221 12.45 8.72 19.90
C ILE A 221 12.31 8.52 18.38
N PHE A 222 11.20 8.97 17.79
CA PHE A 222 10.97 8.87 16.36
C PHE A 222 12.04 9.61 15.55
N GLU A 223 12.55 10.75 16.03
CA GLU A 223 13.63 11.49 15.35
C GLU A 223 14.89 10.63 15.12
N LYS A 224 15.18 9.66 16.01
CA LYS A 224 16.28 8.70 15.80
C LYS A 224 16.02 7.81 14.60
N ILE A 225 14.80 7.27 14.51
CA ILE A 225 14.38 6.44 13.39
C ILE A 225 14.40 7.27 12.12
N PHE A 226 13.74 8.42 12.13
CA PHE A 226 13.64 9.31 10.98
C PHE A 226 15.01 9.80 10.49
N SER A 227 16.00 9.98 11.38
CA SER A 227 17.37 10.33 10.99
C SER A 227 18.03 9.29 10.08
N MET A 228 17.64 8.01 10.17
CA MET A 228 18.11 6.96 9.27
C MET A 228 17.42 7.04 7.90
N PHE A 229 16.19 7.52 7.86
CA PHE A 229 15.44 7.72 6.62
C PHE A 229 15.87 8.99 5.87
N LYS A 230 16.18 10.09 6.58
CA LYS A 230 16.51 11.41 6.00
C LYS A 230 17.51 11.37 4.81
N PRO A 231 18.62 10.60 4.84
CA PRO A 231 19.58 10.56 3.73
C PRO A 231 19.04 9.89 2.46
N LEU A 232 18.05 9.01 2.59
CA LEU A 232 17.48 8.21 1.51
C LEU A 232 16.18 8.81 0.95
N ILE A 233 15.53 9.64 1.75
CA ILE A 233 14.30 10.34 1.40
C ILE A 233 14.63 11.54 0.48
N GLY A 234 14.37 11.39 -0.82
CA GLY A 234 14.51 12.47 -1.80
C GLY A 234 13.54 13.64 -1.56
N ASN A 235 13.75 14.76 -2.25
CA ASN A 235 12.97 15.99 -2.05
C ASN A 235 11.44 15.82 -2.19
N ARG A 236 10.97 14.87 -3.00
CA ARG A 236 9.54 14.57 -3.21
C ARG A 236 8.80 14.30 -1.90
N TYR A 237 9.46 13.66 -0.92
CA TYR A 237 8.81 13.28 0.32
C TYR A 237 8.52 14.47 1.25
N LYS A 238 9.20 15.61 1.07
CA LYS A 238 8.90 16.83 1.84
C LYS A 238 7.48 17.34 1.60
N ASP A 239 6.92 17.06 0.42
CA ASP A 239 5.59 17.53 0.03
C ASP A 239 4.47 16.55 0.40
N ILE A 240 4.83 15.33 0.84
CA ILE A 240 3.86 14.26 1.14
C ILE A 240 4.00 13.70 2.55
N LEU A 241 5.03 14.07 3.31
CA LEU A 241 5.27 13.63 4.69
C LEU A 241 4.84 14.71 5.67
N PHE A 242 3.88 14.39 6.54
CA PHE A 242 3.27 15.30 7.50
C PHE A 242 3.43 14.76 8.91
N PHE A 243 3.87 15.63 9.82
CA PHE A 243 4.09 15.34 11.24
C PHE A 243 3.01 16.07 12.05
N HIS A 244 2.33 15.35 12.92
CA HIS A 244 1.17 15.86 13.64
C HIS A 244 1.35 15.89 15.16
N GLY A 245 2.32 15.15 15.70
CA GLY A 245 2.46 14.93 17.14
C GLY A 245 1.14 14.43 17.74
N ASP A 246 0.75 15.01 18.87
CA ASP A 246 -0.52 14.71 19.53
C ASP A 246 -1.70 15.60 19.03
N ASP A 247 -1.48 16.48 18.03
CA ASP A 247 -2.54 17.35 17.50
C ASP A 247 -3.32 16.67 16.37
N MET A 248 -4.35 15.89 16.71
CA MET A 248 -5.21 15.24 15.71
C MET A 248 -5.92 16.24 14.78
N LYS A 249 -6.15 17.49 15.22
CA LYS A 249 -6.71 18.52 14.32
C LYS A 249 -5.74 18.87 13.18
N SER A 250 -4.44 18.68 13.37
CA SER A 250 -3.44 18.77 12.31
C SER A 250 -3.67 17.69 11.25
N LEU A 251 -3.90 16.44 11.66
CA LEU A 251 -4.27 15.34 10.74
C LEU A 251 -5.60 15.65 10.02
N HIS A 252 -6.58 16.20 10.75
CA HIS A 252 -7.90 16.51 10.20
C HIS A 252 -7.91 17.57 9.09
N LYS A 253 -6.84 18.38 8.98
CA LYS A 253 -6.64 19.29 7.84
C LYS A 253 -6.37 18.55 6.53
N HIS A 254 -5.90 17.31 6.62
CA HIS A 254 -5.54 16.46 5.48
C HIS A 254 -6.57 15.36 5.22
N ILE A 255 -7.22 14.84 6.26
CA ILE A 255 -8.23 13.77 6.15
C ILE A 255 -9.43 14.16 7.00
N ASP A 256 -10.61 14.31 6.39
CA ASP A 256 -11.82 14.67 7.13
C ASP A 256 -12.16 13.57 8.17
N PRO A 257 -12.44 13.90 9.45
CA PRO A 257 -12.74 12.94 10.51
C PRO A 257 -13.79 11.87 10.16
N LYS A 258 -14.71 12.16 9.22
CA LYS A 258 -15.69 11.16 8.75
C LYS A 258 -15.08 9.97 8.02
N TYR A 259 -13.83 10.08 7.59
CA TYR A 259 -13.00 9.04 6.95
C TYR A 259 -11.92 8.48 7.88
N LEU A 260 -11.97 8.78 9.18
CA LEU A 260 -11.00 8.29 10.14
C LEU A 260 -11.67 7.40 11.20
N PRO A 261 -10.94 6.38 11.69
CA PRO A 261 -11.30 5.66 12.90
C PRO A 261 -11.45 6.56 14.13
N ILE A 262 -12.22 6.11 15.12
CA ILE A 262 -12.46 6.81 16.40
C ILE A 262 -11.15 7.06 17.15
N VAL A 263 -10.15 6.17 17.05
CA VAL A 263 -8.82 6.38 17.68
C VAL A 263 -8.08 7.60 17.14
N TYR A 264 -8.46 8.13 15.98
CA TYR A 264 -7.90 9.36 15.38
C TYR A 264 -8.91 10.52 15.42
N ASP A 265 -9.76 10.56 16.46
CA ASP A 265 -10.85 11.53 16.63
C ASP A 265 -11.83 11.58 15.45
N GLY A 266 -12.00 10.44 14.78
CA GLY A 266 -12.96 10.23 13.70
C GLY A 266 -14.29 9.65 14.18
N ILE A 267 -15.07 9.09 13.25
CA ILE A 267 -16.39 8.49 13.53
C ILE A 267 -16.51 7.02 13.12
N ARG A 268 -15.48 6.48 12.46
CA ARG A 268 -15.49 5.10 11.95
C ARG A 268 -14.96 4.16 13.04
N PRO A 269 -15.36 2.88 13.08
CA PRO A 269 -14.69 1.94 13.97
C PRO A 269 -13.26 1.65 13.50
N ASP A 270 -12.49 0.96 14.34
CA ASP A 270 -11.24 0.34 13.95
C ASP A 270 -11.52 -0.91 13.10
N TYR A 271 -10.64 -1.21 12.15
CA TYR A 271 -10.79 -2.35 11.25
C TYR A 271 -9.50 -3.17 11.29
N GLY A 272 -9.64 -4.46 11.63
CA GLY A 272 -8.51 -5.38 11.71
C GLY A 272 -8.05 -5.84 10.33
N TYR A 273 -6.75 -6.10 10.19
CA TYR A 273 -6.15 -6.65 8.97
C TYR A 273 -6.72 -8.02 8.57
N ALA A 274 -7.03 -8.90 9.53
CA ALA A 274 -7.62 -10.20 9.23
C ALA A 274 -8.98 -10.08 8.54
N GLN A 275 -9.80 -9.09 8.94
CA GLN A 275 -11.09 -8.83 8.29
C GLN A 275 -10.90 -8.46 6.81
N TRP A 276 -9.88 -7.65 6.51
CA TRP A 276 -9.53 -7.27 5.15
C TRP A 276 -9.28 -8.51 4.28
N PHE A 277 -8.31 -9.36 4.64
CA PHE A 277 -7.98 -10.55 3.85
C PHE A 277 -9.06 -11.62 3.85
N SER A 278 -9.79 -11.78 4.96
CA SER A 278 -10.94 -12.69 5.02
C SER A 278 -11.98 -12.33 3.97
N SER A 279 -12.36 -11.05 3.87
CA SER A 279 -13.32 -10.63 2.85
C SER A 279 -12.75 -10.78 1.43
N LEU A 280 -11.47 -10.43 1.22
CA LEU A 280 -10.83 -10.61 -0.10
C LEU A 280 -10.76 -12.07 -0.57
N SER A 281 -10.60 -13.01 0.36
CA SER A 281 -10.55 -14.45 0.05
C SER A 281 -11.89 -14.99 -0.47
N SER A 282 -12.98 -14.22 -0.34
CA SER A 282 -14.29 -14.58 -0.87
C SER A 282 -14.41 -14.35 -2.38
N ASP A 283 -13.64 -13.42 -2.96
CA ASP A 283 -13.61 -13.16 -4.40
C ASP A 283 -12.55 -14.03 -5.10
N GLN A 284 -13.02 -15.03 -5.84
CA GLN A 284 -12.17 -15.97 -6.59
C GLN A 284 -11.24 -15.28 -7.60
N ARG A 285 -11.57 -14.08 -8.07
CA ARG A 285 -10.68 -13.31 -8.96
C ARG A 285 -9.47 -12.80 -8.20
N VAL A 286 -9.66 -12.33 -6.97
CA VAL A 286 -8.59 -11.86 -6.09
C VAL A 286 -7.69 -13.02 -5.70
N VAL A 287 -8.27 -14.14 -5.28
CA VAL A 287 -7.55 -15.39 -4.98
C VAL A 287 -6.65 -15.78 -6.15
N LYS A 288 -7.22 -15.93 -7.35
CA LYS A 288 -6.47 -16.31 -8.55
C LYS A 288 -5.32 -15.35 -8.86
N GLU A 289 -5.55 -14.04 -8.79
CA GLU A 289 -4.52 -13.04 -9.06
C GLU A 289 -3.39 -13.09 -8.03
N MET A 290 -3.71 -13.26 -6.74
CA MET A 290 -2.73 -13.39 -5.67
C MET A 290 -1.91 -14.69 -5.82
N GLU A 291 -2.54 -15.82 -6.17
CA GLU A 291 -1.84 -17.09 -6.42
C GLU A 291 -0.87 -16.99 -7.61
N GLN A 292 -1.24 -16.27 -8.67
CA GLN A 292 -0.33 -16.00 -9.80
C GLN A 292 0.87 -15.14 -9.41
N LEU A 293 0.76 -14.38 -8.32
CA LEU A 293 1.86 -13.62 -7.71
C LEU A 293 2.62 -14.43 -6.64
N GLY A 294 2.36 -15.74 -6.51
CA GLY A 294 3.08 -16.66 -5.62
C GLY A 294 2.53 -16.78 -4.20
N TYR A 295 1.48 -16.03 -3.85
CA TYR A 295 0.83 -16.11 -2.55
C TYR A 295 -0.04 -17.37 -2.45
N VAL A 296 -0.33 -17.77 -1.21
CA VAL A 296 -1.29 -18.84 -0.91
C VAL A 296 -2.54 -18.23 -0.33
N THR A 297 -3.71 -18.56 -0.84
CA THR A 297 -4.99 -18.03 -0.34
C THR A 297 -5.87 -19.16 0.15
N LYS A 298 -5.40 -19.86 1.19
CA LYS A 298 -6.19 -20.90 1.87
C LYS A 298 -7.01 -20.27 3.00
N PRO A 299 -8.26 -20.72 3.23
CA PRO A 299 -9.03 -20.28 4.38
C PRO A 299 -8.26 -20.53 5.67
N TYR A 300 -8.31 -19.58 6.60
CA TYR A 300 -7.84 -19.80 7.96
C TYR A 300 -8.72 -20.86 8.63
N ILE A 301 -8.18 -22.03 8.93
CA ILE A 301 -8.88 -23.05 9.71
C ILE A 301 -8.57 -22.73 11.17
N ILE A 302 -9.54 -22.16 11.89
CA ILE A 302 -9.48 -22.12 13.35
C ILE A 302 -9.48 -23.57 13.81
N ASN A 303 -8.34 -24.06 14.32
CA ASN A 303 -8.34 -25.32 15.05
C ASN A 303 -9.10 -25.06 16.35
N GLU A 304 -10.39 -25.40 16.39
CA GLU A 304 -11.18 -25.50 17.62
C GLU A 304 -10.62 -26.64 18.49
N ASN A 305 -9.44 -26.47 19.06
CA ASN A 305 -8.87 -27.32 20.12
C ASN A 305 -7.64 -26.61 20.72
N SER A 306 -7.90 -25.65 21.60
CA SER A 306 -6.95 -25.15 22.60
C SER A 306 -7.69 -24.89 23.90
#